data_AF-A0A0G1ING8-F1
#
_entry.id   AF-A0A0G1ING8-F1
#
_cell.length_a   1.000
_cell.length_b   1.000
_cell.length_c   1.000
_cell.angle_alpha   90.00
_cell.angle_beta   90.00
_cell.angle_gamma   90.00
#
_symmetry.space_group_name_H-M   'P 1'
#
loop_
_entity.id
_entity.type
_entity.pdbx_description
1 polymer ?
#
loop_
_entity_poly.entity_id
_entity_poly.type
_entity_poly.pdbx_seq_one_letter_code
_entity_poly.pdbx_strand_id
1 'polypeptide(L)'
;MMFNFKKQNTGFTLVETLVAISIFTISILGLMSVMARGVSDTSYVKQKVVAGYLAQEGIEYVRNKRDTDVLYPGGGDWGIFVGETISYPVVGSDFSGFTRTIQKSVISADAVKISSTVTWTQGSGQHSVTFTENLFNWWQ
;
A
#
# COMPACT_ATOMS: atom_id res chain seq x y z
N MET A 1 60.14 -44.94 -17.60
CA MET A 1 59.78 -44.08 -18.74
C MET A 1 58.70 -43.12 -18.26
N MET A 2 58.97 -41.82 -18.20
CA MET A 2 58.04 -40.82 -17.64
C MET A 2 57.50 -39.95 -18.78
N PHE A 3 56.21 -40.08 -19.07
CA PHE A 3 55.53 -39.27 -20.08
C PHE A 3 55.28 -37.86 -19.52
N ASN A 4 55.89 -36.86 -20.14
CA ASN A 4 55.79 -35.47 -19.74
C ASN A 4 54.71 -34.77 -20.58
N PHE A 5 53.55 -34.47 -19.98
CA PHE A 5 52.47 -33.75 -20.65
C PHE A 5 52.77 -32.24 -20.65
N LYS A 6 53.07 -31.67 -21.82
CA LYS A 6 53.19 -30.21 -21.99
C LYS A 6 51.83 -29.55 -21.73
N LYS A 7 51.77 -28.68 -20.72
CA LYS A 7 50.60 -27.82 -20.45
C LYS A 7 50.51 -26.72 -21.51
N GLN A 8 49.41 -26.66 -22.27
CA GLN A 8 49.18 -25.61 -23.25
C GLN A 8 48.57 -24.38 -22.55
N ASN A 9 49.30 -23.27 -22.54
CA ASN A 9 48.75 -21.96 -22.15
C ASN A 9 48.05 -21.37 -23.38
N THR A 10 46.76 -21.65 -23.53
CA THR A 10 45.94 -21.10 -24.62
C THR A 10 45.48 -19.69 -24.27
N GLY A 11 45.74 -18.72 -25.15
CA GLY A 11 45.16 -17.38 -25.09
C GLY A 11 43.73 -17.35 -25.65
N PHE A 12 43.00 -16.28 -25.35
CA PHE A 12 41.64 -16.07 -25.87
C PHE A 12 41.65 -15.81 -27.38
N THR A 13 40.71 -16.41 -28.11
CA THR A 13 40.51 -16.11 -29.54
C THR A 13 39.61 -14.88 -29.71
N LEU A 14 39.77 -14.14 -30.82
CA LEU A 14 38.87 -13.01 -31.14
C LEU A 14 37.40 -13.45 -31.20
N VAL A 15 37.13 -14.65 -31.73
CA VAL A 15 35.78 -15.23 -31.79
C VAL A 15 35.21 -15.44 -30.39
N GLU A 16 36.02 -15.94 -29.45
CA GLU A 16 35.60 -16.12 -28.06
C GLU A 16 35.28 -14.80 -27.36
N THR A 17 36.07 -13.74 -27.61
CA THR A 17 35.77 -12.40 -27.07
C THR A 17 34.47 -11.82 -27.66
N LEU A 18 34.19 -12.08 -28.94
CA LEU A 18 32.96 -11.64 -29.60
C LEU A 18 31.75 -12.38 -29.03
N VAL A 19 31.87 -13.70 -28.84
CA VAL A 19 30.83 -14.51 -28.19
C VAL A 19 30.62 -14.07 -26.74
N ALA A 20 31.68 -13.84 -25.96
CA ALA A 20 31.59 -13.40 -24.58
C ALA A 20 30.87 -12.05 -24.43
N ILE A 21 31.23 -11.06 -25.26
CA ILE A 21 30.57 -9.75 -25.26
C ILE A 21 29.10 -9.87 -25.70
N SER A 22 28.79 -10.75 -26.66
CA SER A 22 27.41 -10.96 -27.11
C SER A 22 26.52 -11.50 -25.98
N ILE A 23 27.00 -12.49 -25.21
CA ILE A 23 26.24 -13.07 -24.09
C ILE A 23 26.16 -12.06 -22.93
N PHE A 24 27.23 -11.30 -22.69
CA PHE A 24 27.28 -10.28 -21.65
C PHE A 24 26.28 -9.15 -21.89
N THR A 25 26.19 -8.66 -23.12
CA THR A 25 25.24 -7.60 -23.48
C THR A 25 23.79 -8.06 -23.34
N ILE A 26 23.45 -9.28 -23.78
CA ILE A 26 22.12 -9.88 -23.57
C ILE A 26 21.79 -9.96 -22.07
N SER A 27 22.77 -10.36 -21.24
CA SER A 27 22.60 -10.47 -19.79
C SER A 27 22.31 -9.12 -19.14
N ILE A 28 23.01 -8.05 -19.54
CA ILE A 28 22.76 -6.68 -19.02
C ILE A 28 21.36 -6.21 -19.39
N LEU A 29 20.92 -6.42 -20.64
CA LEU A 29 19.57 -6.03 -21.06
C LEU A 29 18.48 -6.75 -20.25
N GLY A 30 18.69 -8.04 -19.97
CA GLY A 30 17.81 -8.81 -19.08
C GLY A 30 17.73 -8.21 -17.67
N LEU A 31 18.87 -7.89 -17.06
CA LEU A 31 18.93 -7.28 -15.73
C LEU A 31 18.27 -5.89 -15.68
N MET A 32 18.49 -5.05 -16.70
CA MET A 32 17.88 -3.72 -16.79
C MET A 32 16.36 -3.79 -16.86
N SER A 33 15.81 -4.78 -17.59
CA SER A 33 14.35 -4.98 -17.66
C SER A 33 13.72 -5.35 -16.32
N VAL A 34 14.41 -6.15 -15.50
CA VAL A 34 13.95 -6.51 -14.15
C VAL A 34 14.05 -5.31 -13.21
N MET A 35 15.15 -4.57 -13.28
CA MET A 35 15.36 -3.38 -12.44
C MET A 35 14.31 -2.29 -12.72
N ALA A 36 13.98 -2.04 -13.99
CA ALA A 36 12.96 -1.07 -14.36
C ALA A 36 11.59 -1.38 -13.72
N ARG A 37 11.21 -2.67 -13.68
CA ARG A 37 9.99 -3.12 -12.98
C ARG A 37 10.10 -2.94 -11.47
N GLY A 38 11.23 -3.33 -10.88
CA GLY A 38 11.46 -3.18 -9.44
C GLY A 38 11.32 -1.74 -8.92
N VAL A 39 11.71 -0.73 -9.71
CA VAL A 39 11.51 0.69 -9.36
C VAL A 39 10.03 1.06 -9.33
N SER A 40 9.26 0.63 -10.34
CA SER A 40 7.80 0.86 -10.40
C SER A 40 7.08 0.18 -9.24
N ASP A 41 7.45 -1.06 -8.94
CA ASP A 41 6.88 -1.84 -7.84
C ASP A 41 7.19 -1.21 -6.48
N THR A 42 8.43 -0.74 -6.28
CA THR A 42 8.82 -0.02 -5.06
C THR A 42 7.98 1.25 -4.87
N SER A 43 7.72 1.99 -5.94
CA SER A 43 6.86 3.18 -5.90
C SER A 43 5.40 2.83 -5.56
N TYR A 44 4.88 1.72 -6.12
CA TYR A 44 3.55 1.20 -5.79
C TYR A 44 3.45 0.81 -4.31
N VAL A 45 4.41 0.05 -3.79
CA VAL A 45 4.44 -0.38 -2.40
C VAL A 45 4.50 0.82 -1.46
N LYS A 46 5.31 1.85 -1.78
CA LYS A 46 5.37 3.10 -1.01
C LYS A 46 4.00 3.77 -0.91
N GLN A 47 3.30 3.93 -2.03
CA GLN A 47 1.97 4.54 -2.05
C GLN A 47 0.95 3.70 -1.29
N LYS A 48 1.00 2.38 -1.44
CA LYS A 48 0.13 1.44 -0.73
C LYS A 48 0.32 1.50 0.79
N VAL A 49 1.56 1.63 1.26
CA VAL A 49 1.86 1.79 2.70
C VAL A 49 1.25 3.09 3.23
N VAL A 50 1.45 4.21 2.52
CA VAL A 50 0.84 5.50 2.90
C VAL A 50 -0.69 5.40 2.89
N ALA A 51 -1.30 4.86 1.84
CA ALA A 51 -2.74 4.67 1.76
C ALA A 51 -3.28 3.79 2.91
N GLY A 52 -2.52 2.77 3.32
CA GLY A 52 -2.84 1.95 4.47
C GLY A 52 -2.87 2.74 5.78
N TYR A 53 -1.85 3.57 6.04
CA TYR A 53 -1.84 4.44 7.22
C TYR A 53 -3.00 5.45 7.20
N LEU A 54 -3.27 6.06 6.05
CA LEU A 54 -4.39 6.99 5.90
C LEU A 54 -5.75 6.33 6.11
N ALA A 55 -5.91 5.08 5.68
CA ALA A 55 -7.12 4.31 5.87
C ALA A 55 -7.31 3.95 7.35
N GLN A 56 -6.25 3.51 8.04
CA GLN A 56 -6.24 3.24 9.49
C GLN A 56 -6.56 4.49 10.30
N GLU A 57 -5.90 5.61 10.01
CA GLU A 57 -6.18 6.90 10.64
C GLU A 57 -7.66 7.30 10.47
N GLY A 58 -8.26 7.00 9.31
CA GLY A 58 -9.70 7.21 9.10
C GLY A 58 -10.58 6.40 10.05
N ILE A 59 -10.21 5.15 10.37
CA ILE A 59 -10.93 4.35 11.37
C ILE A 59 -10.75 4.93 12.77
N GLU A 60 -9.52 5.32 13.13
CA GLU A 60 -9.24 5.94 14.43
C GLU A 60 -9.98 7.26 14.62
N TYR A 61 -10.11 8.07 13.56
CA TYR A 61 -10.93 9.28 13.57
C TYR A 61 -12.38 8.97 13.95
N VAL A 62 -12.98 7.95 13.33
CA VAL A 62 -14.36 7.55 13.64
C VAL A 62 -14.47 6.98 15.06
N ARG A 63 -13.45 6.25 15.53
CA ARG A 63 -13.42 5.76 16.91
C ARG A 63 -13.37 6.92 17.91
N ASN A 64 -12.51 7.90 17.69
CA ASN A 64 -12.45 9.11 18.52
C ASN A 64 -13.78 9.87 18.51
N LYS A 65 -14.43 9.94 17.34
CA LYS A 65 -15.76 10.54 17.22
C LYS A 65 -16.81 9.78 18.03
N ARG A 66 -16.89 8.46 17.88
CA ARG A 66 -17.76 7.59 18.70
C ARG A 66 -17.55 7.85 20.17
N ASP A 67 -16.30 7.84 20.63
CA ASP A 67 -15.99 7.99 22.06
C ASP A 67 -16.37 9.38 22.56
N THR A 68 -16.18 10.40 21.74
CA THR A 68 -16.64 11.77 22.05
C THR A 68 -18.17 11.84 22.18
N ASP A 69 -18.90 11.24 21.22
CA ASP A 69 -20.36 11.28 21.18
C ASP A 69 -20.98 10.44 22.32
N VAL A 70 -20.36 9.31 22.67
CA VAL A 70 -20.81 8.41 23.76
C VAL A 70 -20.45 8.97 25.14
N LEU A 71 -19.28 9.58 25.33
CA LEU A 71 -18.81 10.06 26.63
C LEU A 71 -19.16 11.54 26.90
N TYR A 72 -19.95 12.17 26.04
CA TYR A 72 -20.27 13.59 26.16
C TYR A 72 -21.02 13.92 27.48
N PRO A 73 -20.49 14.81 28.33
CA PRO A 73 -21.16 15.21 29.56
C PRO A 73 -22.46 15.97 29.26
N GLY A 74 -23.60 15.40 29.67
CA GLY A 74 -24.92 16.04 29.50
C GLY A 74 -25.87 15.35 28.52
N GLY A 75 -25.54 14.15 28.03
CA GLY A 75 -26.46 13.34 27.22
C GLY A 75 -25.83 12.47 26.14
N GLY A 76 -24.53 12.17 26.23
CA GLY A 76 -23.87 11.23 25.31
C GLY A 76 -24.59 9.89 25.28
N ASP A 77 -24.84 9.38 24.08
CA ASP A 77 -25.55 8.13 23.82
C ASP A 77 -25.02 7.49 22.54
N TRP A 78 -25.05 6.16 22.51
CA TRP A 78 -24.72 5.39 21.31
C TRP A 78 -25.62 5.76 20.13
N GLY A 79 -26.90 6.07 20.38
CA GLY A 79 -27.84 6.50 19.36
C GLY A 79 -27.43 7.78 18.62
N ILE A 80 -26.73 8.71 19.30
CA ILE A 80 -26.20 9.94 18.69
C ILE A 80 -25.11 9.57 17.68
N PHE A 81 -24.12 8.77 18.10
CA PHE A 81 -23.08 8.30 17.20
C PHE A 81 -23.64 7.52 16.02
N VAL A 82 -24.65 6.68 16.21
CA VAL A 82 -25.31 5.91 15.14
C VAL A 82 -26.05 6.84 14.17
N GLY A 83 -26.76 7.84 14.68
CA GLY A 83 -27.58 8.77 13.88
C GLY A 83 -26.78 9.82 13.10
N GLU A 84 -25.55 10.14 13.49
CA GLU A 84 -24.77 11.18 12.82
C GLU A 84 -24.16 10.76 11.48
N THR A 85 -24.19 11.64 10.49
CA THR A 85 -23.46 11.42 9.23
C THR A 85 -21.96 11.64 9.47
N ILE A 86 -21.13 10.65 9.14
CA ILE A 86 -19.68 10.82 9.16
C ILE A 86 -19.28 11.62 7.91
N SER A 87 -19.09 12.93 8.07
CA SER A 87 -18.41 13.76 7.07
C SER A 87 -16.90 13.69 7.31
N TYR A 88 -16.18 13.15 6.35
CA TYR A 88 -14.71 13.08 6.29
C TYR A 88 -14.27 13.77 4.99
N PRO A 89 -13.09 14.40 4.97
CA PRO A 89 -13.05 15.86 5.03
C PRO A 89 -13.37 16.55 3.70
N VAL A 90 -14.11 17.65 3.84
CA VAL A 90 -14.26 18.74 2.87
C VAL A 90 -13.35 19.86 3.36
N VAL A 91 -12.33 20.19 2.55
CA VAL A 91 -11.34 21.28 2.68
C VAL A 91 -10.15 21.06 3.63
N GLY A 92 -8.93 21.16 3.08
CA GLY A 92 -7.66 21.20 3.84
C GLY A 92 -7.01 19.84 4.14
N SER A 93 -7.51 18.73 3.59
CA SER A 93 -6.91 17.42 3.80
C SER A 93 -5.65 17.25 2.95
N ASP A 94 -4.48 17.40 3.56
CA ASP A 94 -3.13 17.33 2.98
C ASP A 94 -2.71 15.95 2.41
N PHE A 95 -3.65 15.14 1.94
CA PHE A 95 -3.36 13.85 1.32
C PHE A 95 -3.02 14.07 -0.16
N SER A 96 -1.89 14.71 -0.44
CA SER A 96 -1.41 14.96 -1.80
C SER A 96 -1.41 13.66 -2.62
N GLY A 97 -2.30 13.57 -3.62
CA GLY A 97 -2.45 12.40 -4.50
C GLY A 97 -3.34 11.27 -3.98
N PHE A 98 -4.00 11.41 -2.82
CA PHE A 98 -4.91 10.40 -2.27
C PHE A 98 -6.29 10.99 -1.95
N THR A 99 -7.33 10.20 -2.17
CA THR A 99 -8.70 10.52 -1.77
C THR A 99 -9.18 9.48 -0.76
N ARG A 100 -9.59 9.93 0.44
CA ARG A 100 -10.14 9.05 1.48
C ARG A 100 -11.67 9.14 1.49
N THR A 101 -12.31 7.99 1.60
CA THR A 101 -13.76 7.74 1.63
C THR A 101 -14.13 6.90 2.86
N ILE A 102 -14.75 7.49 3.89
CA ILE A 102 -15.27 6.75 5.05
C ILE A 102 -16.77 6.47 4.89
N GLN A 103 -17.20 5.26 5.25
CA GLN A 103 -18.60 4.87 5.21
C GLN A 103 -18.97 4.19 6.51
N LYS A 104 -20.11 4.58 7.07
CA LYS A 104 -20.73 3.92 8.22
C LYS A 104 -22.00 3.23 7.78
N SER A 105 -22.16 1.97 8.13
CA SER A 105 -23.43 1.25 8.00
C SER A 105 -23.82 0.61 9.32
N VAL A 106 -25.08 0.74 9.70
CA VAL A 106 -25.61 0.12 10.93
C VAL A 106 -25.79 -1.38 10.69
N ILE A 107 -25.24 -2.20 11.59
CA ILE A 107 -25.38 -3.67 11.53
C ILE A 107 -26.51 -4.12 12.45
N SER A 108 -26.58 -3.54 13.64
CA SER A 108 -27.58 -3.83 14.66
C SER A 108 -27.77 -2.61 15.58
N ALA A 109 -28.65 -2.70 16.57
CA ALA A 109 -28.80 -1.65 17.58
C ALA A 109 -27.48 -1.32 18.27
N ASP A 110 -26.61 -2.31 18.52
CA ASP A 110 -25.37 -2.16 19.29
C ASP A 110 -24.09 -2.24 18.46
N ALA A 111 -24.20 -2.25 17.13
CA ALA A 111 -23.03 -2.38 16.26
C ALA A 111 -23.16 -1.61 14.94
N VAL A 112 -22.09 -0.92 14.57
CA VAL A 112 -21.95 -0.29 13.25
C VAL A 112 -20.66 -0.75 12.58
N LYS A 113 -20.71 -0.91 11.26
CA LYS A 113 -19.56 -1.19 10.41
C LYS A 113 -19.00 0.12 9.87
N ILE A 114 -17.72 0.35 10.07
CA ILE A 114 -16.98 1.48 9.50
C ILE A 114 -16.06 0.95 8.43
N SER A 115 -16.05 1.58 7.26
CA SER A 115 -15.13 1.28 6.17
C SER A 115 -14.43 2.55 5.73
N SER A 116 -13.11 2.59 5.83
CA SER A 116 -12.25 3.68 5.38
C SER A 116 -11.52 3.22 4.12
N THR A 117 -11.84 3.82 2.99
CA THR A 117 -11.26 3.50 1.67
C THR A 117 -10.40 4.65 1.19
N VAL A 118 -9.14 4.40 0.89
CA VAL A 118 -8.24 5.39 0.29
C VAL A 118 -7.97 4.98 -1.15
N THR A 119 -8.15 5.91 -2.08
CA THR A 119 -7.88 5.74 -3.51
C THR A 119 -6.72 6.64 -3.95
N TRP A 120 -5.93 6.16 -4.91
CA TRP A 120 -4.89 6.95 -5.55
C TRP A 120 -4.67 6.47 -6.99
N THR A 121 -3.98 7.29 -7.78
CA THR A 121 -3.64 6.98 -9.17
C THR A 121 -2.14 6.76 -9.32
N GLN A 122 -1.75 5.71 -10.05
CA GLN A 122 -0.37 5.46 -10.43
C GLN A 122 -0.33 5.10 -11.92
N GLY A 123 0.30 5.96 -12.73
CA GLY A 123 0.19 5.85 -14.19
C GLY A 123 -1.26 6.01 -14.64
N SER A 124 -1.76 5.06 -15.42
CA SER A 124 -3.18 4.98 -15.83
C SER A 124 -4.05 4.13 -14.89
N GLY A 125 -3.46 3.50 -13.87
CA GLY A 125 -4.16 2.61 -12.94
C GLY A 125 -4.71 3.36 -11.73
N GLN A 126 -5.96 3.09 -11.37
CA GLN A 126 -6.51 3.48 -10.07
C GLN A 126 -6.33 2.32 -9.09
N HIS A 127 -5.83 2.65 -7.90
CA HIS A 127 -5.62 1.71 -6.82
C HIS A 127 -6.40 2.15 -5.58
N SER A 128 -6.68 1.19 -4.71
CA SER A 128 -7.34 1.47 -3.45
C SER A 128 -6.87 0.52 -2.34
N VAL A 129 -7.00 1.00 -1.10
CA VAL A 129 -6.88 0.22 0.12
C VAL A 129 -8.10 0.51 0.97
N THR A 130 -8.73 -0.53 1.50
CA THR A 130 -9.89 -0.41 2.38
C THR A 130 -9.58 -1.09 3.70
N PHE A 131 -9.76 -0.36 4.79
CA PHE A 131 -9.83 -0.90 6.14
C PHE A 131 -11.26 -0.89 6.62
N THR A 132 -11.65 -1.96 7.30
CA THR A 132 -13.01 -2.15 7.80
C THR A 132 -12.96 -2.64 9.23
N GLU A 133 -13.78 -2.04 10.07
CA GLU A 133 -13.91 -2.41 11.47
C GLU A 133 -15.39 -2.35 11.90
N ASN A 134 -15.75 -3.19 12.87
CA ASN A 134 -17.04 -3.09 13.55
C ASN A 134 -16.85 -2.37 14.87
N LEU A 135 -17.55 -1.27 15.08
CA LEU A 135 -17.60 -0.58 16.35
C LEU A 135 -18.86 -1.01 17.10
N PHE A 136 -18.70 -1.34 18.37
CA PHE A 136 -19.77 -1.81 19.24
C PHE A 136 -20.12 -0.75 20.28
N ASN A 137 -21.36 -0.81 20.73
CA ASN A 137 -21.81 -0.18 21.94
C ASN A 137 -21.14 -0.90 23.14
N TRP A 138 -20.33 -0.19 23.90
CA TRP A 138 -19.42 -0.78 24.90
C TRP A 138 -19.71 -0.38 26.35
N TRP A 139 -20.70 0.50 26.56
CA TRP A 139 -21.07 1.05 27.87
C TRP A 139 -22.40 0.49 28.40
N GLN A 140 -23.01 -0.45 27.66
CA GLN A 140 -24.15 -1.27 28.09
C GLN A 140 -23.72 -2.70 28.39
#